data_AF-A0A1B2ENN0-F1
#
_entry.id   AF-A0A1B2ENN0-F1
#
_cell.length_a   1.000
_cell.length_b   1.000
_cell.length_c   1.000
_cell.angle_alpha   90.00
_cell.angle_beta   90.00
_cell.angle_gamma   90.00
#
_symmetry.space_group_name_H-M   'P 1'
#
loop_
_entity.id
_entity.type
_entity.pdbx_description
1 polymer ?
#
loop_
_entity_poly.entity_id
_entity_poly.type
_entity_poly.pdbx_seq_one_letter_code
_entity_poly.pdbx_strand_id
1 'polypeptide(L)'
;MFRFAAAALGIAALAMPALAADQVEKAPPSGAYKKVSELVKLPDFLPGLGQLYVDPKTLPAGPFLAYDREGRLVSTVYMLPVEDLTNKDKRFEDLAAPGGKVDHVDVYFNAGHPGVEKPHAHVVLWHVPKADETRVAAK
;
A
#
# COMPACT_ATOMS: atom_id res chain seq x y z
N MET A 1 -6.05 -12.81 65.61
CA MET A 1 -6.14 -11.37 65.25
C MET A 1 -5.68 -11.23 63.80
N PHE A 2 -6.47 -10.47 63.03
CA PHE A 2 -6.36 -10.13 61.60
C PHE A 2 -4.92 -9.89 61.10
N ARG A 3 -4.57 -10.11 59.82
CA ARG A 3 -4.84 -9.20 58.68
C ARG A 3 -4.51 -9.90 57.34
N PHE A 4 -5.49 -10.03 56.44
CA PHE A 4 -5.70 -9.29 55.17
C PHE A 4 -4.78 -9.66 53.99
N ALA A 5 -5.44 -10.11 52.91
CA ALA A 5 -4.92 -10.35 51.56
C ALA A 5 -4.59 -9.03 50.81
N ALA A 6 -3.71 -9.12 49.81
CA ALA A 6 -3.62 -8.20 48.67
C ALA A 6 -3.17 -9.04 47.46
N ALA A 7 -4.04 -9.44 46.52
CA ALA A 7 -4.72 -8.67 45.47
C ALA A 7 -3.79 -8.22 44.33
N ALA A 8 -3.86 -9.00 43.24
CA ALA A 8 -3.76 -8.66 41.82
C ALA A 8 -2.75 -7.61 41.33
N LEU A 9 -1.77 -8.07 40.53
CA LEU A 9 -1.18 -7.26 39.46
C LEU A 9 -1.67 -7.81 38.11
N GLY A 10 -2.82 -7.31 37.66
CA GLY A 10 -3.22 -7.41 36.27
C GLY A 10 -2.52 -6.31 35.49
N ILE A 11 -1.56 -6.67 34.63
CA ILE A 11 -1.10 -5.76 33.57
C ILE A 11 -1.94 -6.07 32.34
N ALA A 12 -2.93 -5.22 32.12
CA ALA A 12 -3.73 -5.21 30.90
C ALA A 12 -2.82 -4.82 29.72
N ALA A 13 -2.45 -5.80 28.89
CA ALA A 13 -1.88 -5.54 27.57
C ALA A 13 -3.00 -5.08 26.63
N LEU A 14 -3.32 -3.78 26.68
CA LEU A 14 -4.30 -3.16 25.78
C LEU A 14 -3.62 -2.70 24.48
N ALA A 15 -3.95 -3.42 23.41
CA ALA A 15 -4.07 -3.02 21.99
C ALA A 15 -2.95 -2.13 21.38
N MET A 16 -2.04 -2.75 20.61
CA MET A 16 -1.12 -2.08 19.67
C MET A 16 -1.49 -2.18 18.17
N PRO A 17 -2.75 -2.13 17.70
CA PRO A 17 -3.01 -2.13 16.25
C PRO A 17 -2.77 -0.77 15.57
N ALA A 18 -2.65 0.34 16.32
CA ALA A 18 -2.58 1.69 15.74
C ALA A 18 -1.20 2.07 15.16
N LEU A 19 -0.10 1.43 15.61
CA LEU A 19 1.26 1.81 15.18
C LEU A 19 1.63 1.41 13.74
N ALA A 20 0.85 0.54 13.09
CA ALA A 20 1.15 0.06 11.75
C ALA A 20 0.63 1.03 10.66
N ALA A 21 -0.57 1.58 10.82
CA ALA A 21 -1.18 2.48 9.84
C ALA A 21 -0.45 3.82 9.72
N ASP A 22 0.07 4.36 10.83
CA ASP A 22 0.82 5.62 10.86
C ASP A 22 2.15 5.55 10.07
N GLN A 23 2.65 4.36 9.72
CA GLN A 23 3.97 4.23 9.09
C GLN A 23 4.00 4.49 7.59
N VAL A 24 2.84 4.53 6.94
CA VAL A 24 2.76 4.68 5.47
C VAL A 24 2.16 6.00 5.01
N GLU A 25 1.61 6.83 5.90
CA GLU A 25 0.94 8.08 5.51
C GLU A 25 1.88 9.11 4.87
N LYS A 26 3.19 9.00 5.12
CA LYS A 26 4.22 9.91 4.63
C LYS A 26 5.40 9.18 4.00
N ALA A 27 5.91 9.73 2.90
CA ALA A 27 7.12 9.24 2.27
C ALA A 27 8.40 9.75 2.97
N PRO A 28 9.49 8.96 2.98
CA PRO A 28 9.52 7.55 2.54
C PRO A 28 8.85 6.65 3.59
N PRO A 29 8.12 5.60 3.17
CA PRO A 29 7.64 4.59 4.10
C PRO A 29 8.82 3.89 4.79
N SER A 30 8.61 3.44 6.02
CA SER A 30 9.58 2.66 6.79
C SER A 30 9.74 1.22 6.26
N GLY A 31 10.71 0.46 6.79
CA GLY A 31 10.82 -0.97 6.50
C GLY A 31 11.53 -1.29 5.19
N ALA A 32 11.04 -2.30 4.46
CA ALA A 32 11.70 -2.87 3.28
C ALA A 32 11.32 -2.19 1.95
N TYR A 33 10.49 -1.14 2.00
CA TYR A 33 10.05 -0.41 0.82
C TYR A 33 11.22 0.30 0.13
N LYS A 34 11.24 0.20 -1.19
CA LYS A 34 12.19 0.90 -2.07
C LYS A 34 11.44 1.74 -3.09
N LYS A 35 12.02 2.86 -3.48
CA LYS A 35 11.47 3.71 -4.54
C LYS A 35 11.51 2.95 -5.86
N VAL A 36 10.41 2.89 -6.60
CA VAL A 36 10.32 2.09 -7.83
C VAL A 36 11.30 2.56 -8.91
N SER A 37 11.57 3.88 -9.00
CA SER A 37 12.55 4.43 -9.94
C SER A 37 14.01 4.01 -9.68
N GLU A 38 14.30 3.47 -8.49
CA GLU A 38 15.61 2.88 -8.17
C GLU A 38 15.69 1.39 -8.58
N LEU A 39 14.54 0.75 -8.83
CA LEU A 39 14.44 -0.67 -9.21
C LEU A 39 14.36 -0.84 -10.73
N VAL A 40 13.70 0.09 -11.42
CA VAL A 40 13.49 0.09 -12.86
C VAL A 40 13.73 1.49 -13.43
N LYS A 41 14.11 1.58 -14.70
CA LYS A 41 14.38 2.87 -15.39
C LYS A 41 13.08 3.64 -15.67
N LEU A 42 12.46 4.17 -14.62
CA LEU A 42 11.26 5.01 -14.66
C LEU A 42 11.54 6.36 -13.97
N PRO A 43 10.79 7.42 -14.29
CA PRO A 43 10.90 8.68 -13.58
C PRO A 43 10.48 8.53 -12.11
N ASP A 44 11.02 9.39 -11.25
CA ASP A 44 10.72 9.43 -9.80
C ASP A 44 9.25 9.73 -9.47
N PHE A 45 8.52 10.34 -10.40
CA PHE A 45 7.10 10.64 -10.26
C PHE A 45 6.38 10.30 -11.56
N LEU A 46 5.38 9.43 -11.47
CA LEU A 46 4.58 8.98 -12.59
C LEU A 46 3.25 9.74 -12.61
N PRO A 47 2.94 10.52 -13.65
CA PRO A 47 1.62 11.13 -13.79
C PRO A 47 0.49 10.09 -13.68
N GLY A 48 -0.49 10.37 -12.82
CA GLY A 48 -1.61 9.50 -12.50
C GLY A 48 -1.35 8.50 -11.35
N LEU A 49 -0.09 8.29 -10.95
CA LEU A 49 0.28 7.34 -9.88
C LEU A 49 1.11 7.97 -8.75
N GLY A 50 1.86 9.05 -9.03
CA GLY A 50 2.72 9.71 -8.06
C GLY A 50 4.10 9.08 -7.95
N GLN A 51 4.76 9.31 -6.82
CA GLN A 51 6.02 8.64 -6.47
C GLN A 51 5.69 7.29 -5.84
N LEU A 52 6.20 6.21 -6.44
CA LEU A 52 5.89 4.84 -6.01
C LEU A 52 6.99 4.24 -5.14
N TYR A 53 6.57 3.53 -4.09
CA TYR A 53 7.41 2.65 -3.27
C TYR A 53 6.81 1.25 -3.21
N VAL A 54 7.67 0.22 -3.17
CA VAL A 54 7.26 -1.18 -3.06
C VAL A 54 8.31 -1.99 -2.30
N ASP A 55 7.90 -3.02 -1.55
CA ASP A 55 8.85 -4.05 -1.11
C ASP A 55 9.20 -4.93 -2.32
N PRO A 56 10.47 -4.99 -2.78
CA PRO A 56 10.84 -5.78 -3.95
C PRO A 56 10.44 -7.26 -3.88
N LYS A 57 10.24 -7.82 -2.68
CA LYS A 57 9.82 -9.21 -2.48
C LYS A 57 8.37 -9.48 -2.85
N THR A 58 7.54 -8.44 -2.96
CA THR A 58 6.12 -8.56 -3.27
C THR A 58 5.80 -8.29 -4.74
N LEU A 59 6.83 -8.02 -5.56
CA LEU A 59 6.69 -7.88 -7.00
C LEU A 59 6.28 -9.22 -7.66
N PRO A 60 5.47 -9.18 -8.73
CA PRO A 60 4.96 -7.97 -9.40
C PRO A 60 3.68 -7.38 -8.77
N ALA A 61 3.04 -8.07 -7.82
CA ALA A 61 1.71 -7.71 -7.34
C ALA A 61 1.67 -6.45 -6.46
N GLY A 62 2.69 -6.22 -5.62
CA GLY A 62 2.71 -5.11 -4.66
C GLY A 62 2.23 -5.52 -3.25
N PRO A 63 1.74 -4.59 -2.43
CA PRO A 63 1.23 -3.27 -2.81
C PRO A 63 2.31 -2.26 -3.17
N PHE A 64 1.99 -1.39 -4.12
CA PHE A 64 2.72 -0.15 -4.39
C PHE A 64 2.08 1.00 -3.61
N LEU A 65 2.89 1.73 -2.85
CA LEU A 65 2.48 2.93 -2.13
C LEU A 65 2.74 4.15 -3.01
N ALA A 66 1.69 4.89 -3.31
CA ALA A 66 1.70 6.04 -4.20
C ALA A 66 1.59 7.34 -3.40
N TYR A 67 2.59 8.20 -3.55
CA TYR A 67 2.68 9.48 -2.86
C TYR A 67 2.60 10.67 -3.82
N ASP A 68 1.99 11.75 -3.36
CA ASP A 68 2.06 13.03 -4.08
C ASP A 68 3.45 13.68 -3.96
N ARG A 69 3.60 14.87 -4.55
CA ARG A 69 4.86 15.62 -4.55
C ARG A 69 5.23 16.15 -3.17
N GLU A 70 4.27 16.24 -2.25
CA GLU A 70 4.47 16.63 -0.86
C GLU A 70 4.70 15.41 0.05
N GLY A 71 4.83 14.21 -0.54
CA GLY A 71 5.07 12.97 0.17
C GLY A 71 3.89 12.48 0.99
N ARG A 72 2.65 12.90 0.69
CA ARG A 72 1.43 12.33 1.32
C ARG A 72 1.00 11.08 0.58
N LEU A 73 0.61 10.05 1.32
CA LEU A 73 0.01 8.85 0.74
C LEU A 73 -1.30 9.22 0.05
N VAL A 74 -1.41 8.88 -1.23
CA VAL A 74 -2.59 9.15 -2.06
C VAL A 74 -3.34 7.86 -2.36
N SER A 75 -2.62 6.78 -2.68
CA SER A 75 -3.24 5.48 -2.93
C SER A 75 -2.31 4.31 -2.62
N THR A 76 -2.91 3.15 -2.41
CA THR A 76 -2.24 1.84 -2.44
C THR A 76 -2.69 1.10 -3.68
N VAL A 77 -1.76 0.61 -4.51
CA VAL A 77 -2.07 -0.04 -5.79
C VAL A 77 -1.57 -1.47 -5.80
N TYR A 78 -2.44 -2.41 -6.14
CA TYR A 78 -2.05 -3.78 -6.49
C TYR A 78 -2.08 -3.94 -8.01
N MET A 79 -1.03 -4.54 -8.57
CA MET A 79 -0.90 -4.80 -10.01
C MET A 79 -1.02 -6.31 -10.24
N LEU A 80 -2.24 -6.81 -10.44
CA LEU A 80 -2.53 -8.25 -10.49
C LEU A 80 -2.50 -8.75 -11.94
N PRO A 81 -1.55 -9.59 -12.36
CA PRO A 81 -1.49 -10.11 -13.73
C PRO A 81 -2.80 -10.80 -14.13
N VAL A 82 -3.35 -10.44 -15.28
CA VAL A 82 -4.62 -11.03 -15.77
C VAL A 82 -4.46 -12.54 -16.01
N GLU A 83 -3.29 -12.98 -16.50
CA GLU A 83 -2.99 -14.40 -16.67
C GLU A 83 -3.16 -15.19 -15.36
N ASP A 84 -2.76 -14.61 -14.24
CA ASP A 84 -2.82 -15.26 -12.93
C ASP A 84 -4.23 -15.20 -12.34
N LEU A 85 -4.98 -14.11 -12.58
CA LEU A 85 -6.39 -14.00 -12.20
C LEU A 85 -7.28 -15.02 -12.93
N THR A 86 -6.90 -15.42 -14.15
CA THR A 86 -7.64 -16.42 -14.94
C THR A 86 -7.15 -17.85 -14.75
N ASN A 87 -6.11 -18.06 -13.93
CA ASN A 87 -5.55 -19.37 -13.65
C ASN A 87 -6.22 -19.99 -12.40
N LYS A 88 -6.94 -21.11 -12.59
CA LYS A 88 -7.67 -21.81 -11.52
C LYS A 88 -6.81 -22.24 -10.33
N ASP A 89 -5.51 -22.42 -10.53
CA ASP A 89 -4.56 -22.91 -9.52
C ASP A 89 -3.77 -21.75 -8.87
N LYS A 90 -3.99 -20.50 -9.31
CA LYS A 90 -3.39 -19.31 -8.72
C LYS A 90 -4.42 -18.48 -7.99
N ARG A 91 -3.98 -17.91 -6.87
CA ARG A 91 -4.79 -17.10 -5.97
C ARG A 91 -3.92 -15.97 -5.41
N PHE A 92 -4.49 -14.78 -5.30
CA PHE A 92 -3.86 -13.67 -4.59
C PHE A 92 -4.50 -13.61 -3.20
N GLU A 93 -3.83 -14.22 -2.23
CA GLU A 93 -4.28 -14.30 -0.84
C GLU A 93 -3.27 -13.56 0.03
N ASP A 94 -3.74 -13.03 1.16
CA ASP A 94 -2.91 -12.35 2.16
C ASP A 94 -2.02 -11.23 1.62
N LEU A 95 -2.47 -10.54 0.56
CA LEU A 95 -1.80 -9.35 0.07
C LEU A 95 -1.71 -8.32 1.21
N ALA A 96 -0.52 -7.78 1.44
CA ALA A 96 -0.31 -6.82 2.52
C ALA A 96 -1.21 -5.59 2.33
N ALA A 97 -1.87 -5.17 3.39
CA ALA A 97 -2.69 -3.95 3.45
C ALA A 97 -2.10 -3.02 4.52
N PRO A 98 -1.02 -2.29 4.21
CA PRO A 98 -0.15 -1.66 5.21
C PRO A 98 -0.79 -0.50 5.98
N GLY A 99 -1.95 -0.01 5.54
CA GLY A 99 -2.75 0.97 6.29
C GLY A 99 -3.30 2.09 5.42
N GLY A 100 -3.66 3.19 6.08
CA GLY A 100 -4.35 4.32 5.47
C GLY A 100 -5.86 4.14 5.45
N LYS A 101 -6.61 5.20 5.78
CA LYS A 101 -8.07 5.21 5.61
C LYS A 101 -8.36 5.07 4.11
N VAL A 102 -9.17 4.09 3.72
CA VAL A 102 -9.65 3.98 2.34
C VAL A 102 -10.91 4.83 2.19
N ASP A 103 -10.90 5.74 1.22
CA ASP A 103 -12.06 6.54 0.82
C ASP A 103 -12.93 5.77 -0.18
N HIS A 104 -12.30 5.27 -1.25
CA HIS A 104 -12.95 4.45 -2.28
C HIS A 104 -11.93 3.57 -3.01
N VAL A 105 -12.43 2.70 -3.88
CA VAL A 105 -11.63 1.74 -4.64
C VAL A 105 -11.98 1.81 -6.12
N ASP A 106 -10.96 1.88 -6.96
CA ASP A 106 -11.09 1.71 -8.41
C ASP A 106 -10.46 0.39 -8.83
N VAL A 107 -11.07 -0.29 -9.81
CA VAL A 107 -10.52 -1.48 -10.45
C VAL A 107 -10.58 -1.32 -11.95
N TYR A 108 -9.42 -1.37 -12.61
CA TYR A 108 -9.35 -1.21 -14.07
C TYR A 108 -8.21 -2.03 -14.68
N PHE A 109 -8.38 -2.33 -15.96
CA PHE A 109 -7.39 -3.03 -16.76
C PHE A 109 -6.25 -2.09 -17.19
N ASN A 110 -5.03 -2.58 -17.12
CA ASN A 110 -3.84 -2.00 -17.72
C ASN A 110 -3.25 -3.00 -18.73
N ALA A 111 -2.94 -2.54 -19.94
CA ALA A 111 -2.40 -3.38 -21.00
C ALA A 111 -0.94 -3.83 -20.75
N GLY A 112 -0.26 -3.22 -19.79
CA GLY A 112 1.17 -3.38 -19.54
C GLY A 112 1.95 -2.10 -19.85
N HIS A 113 3.10 -1.94 -19.20
CA HIS A 113 3.99 -0.80 -19.40
C HIS A 113 5.43 -1.17 -19.03
N PRO A 114 6.45 -0.34 -19.36
CA PRO A 114 7.81 -0.58 -18.89
C PRO A 114 7.85 -0.80 -17.37
N GLY A 115 8.44 -1.91 -16.94
CA GLY A 115 8.47 -2.34 -15.53
C GLY A 115 7.45 -3.42 -15.17
N VAL A 116 6.26 -3.45 -15.80
CA VAL A 116 5.24 -4.50 -15.65
C VAL A 116 4.58 -4.73 -17.01
N GLU A 117 5.21 -5.56 -17.85
CA GLU A 117 4.91 -5.64 -19.28
C GLU A 117 3.61 -6.38 -19.62
N LYS A 118 3.22 -7.36 -18.80
CA LYS A 118 2.03 -8.17 -19.06
C LYS A 118 0.77 -7.42 -18.68
N PRO A 119 -0.37 -7.69 -19.33
CA PRO A 119 -1.66 -7.14 -18.90
C PRO A 119 -1.98 -7.48 -17.45
N HIS A 120 -2.45 -6.49 -16.70
CA HIS A 120 -2.72 -6.60 -15.27
C HIS A 120 -3.91 -5.72 -14.88
N ALA A 121 -4.62 -6.10 -13.81
CA ALA A 121 -5.62 -5.25 -13.18
C ALA A 121 -4.94 -4.36 -12.14
N HIS A 122 -5.20 -3.05 -12.20
CA HIS A 122 -4.95 -2.17 -11.08
C HIS A 122 -6.13 -2.28 -10.12
N VAL A 123 -5.85 -2.65 -8.88
CA VAL A 123 -6.78 -2.48 -7.76
C VAL A 123 -6.23 -1.32 -6.94
N VAL A 124 -6.89 -0.16 -7.02
CA VAL A 124 -6.43 1.10 -6.43
C VAL A 124 -7.28 1.42 -5.22
N LEU A 125 -6.67 1.37 -4.03
CA LEU A 125 -7.26 1.84 -2.79
C LEU A 125 -6.88 3.31 -2.63
N TRP A 126 -7.84 4.21 -2.81
CA TRP A 126 -7.62 5.64 -2.65
C TRP A 126 -7.71 6.04 -1.18
N HIS A 127 -6.73 6.82 -0.73
CA HIS A 127 -6.64 7.33 0.65
C HIS A 127 -7.03 8.81 0.76
N VAL A 128 -7.49 9.39 -0.35
CA VAL A 128 -7.97 10.76 -0.47
C VAL A 128 -9.36 10.76 -1.13
N PRO A 129 -10.18 11.80 -0.92
CA PRO A 129 -11.44 11.96 -1.64
C PRO A 129 -11.24 11.98 -3.15
N LYS A 130 -12.25 11.58 -3.94
CA LYS A 130 -12.19 11.58 -5.42
C LYS A 130 -11.70 12.90 -6.03
N ALA A 131 -12.08 14.04 -5.45
CA ALA A 131 -11.66 15.37 -5.92
C ALA A 131 -10.12 15.59 -5.81
N ASP A 132 -9.47 14.86 -4.92
CA ASP A 132 -8.05 14.98 -4.57
C ASP A 132 -7.16 13.98 -5.30
N GLU A 133 -7.69 13.09 -6.16
CA GLU A 133 -6.85 12.20 -7.00
C GLU A 133 -5.90 12.98 -7.91
N THR A 134 -6.29 14.20 -8.29
CA THR A 134 -5.49 15.10 -9.10
C THR A 134 -4.14 15.46 -8.46
N ARG A 135 -3.94 15.19 -7.16
CA ARG A 135 -2.64 15.30 -6.47
C ARG A 135 -1.53 14.49 -7.14
N VAL A 136 -1.89 13.38 -7.80
CA VAL A 136 -0.93 12.55 -8.56
C VAL A 136 -0.93 12.80 -10.06
N ALA A 137 -1.75 13.72 -10.58
CA ALA A 137 -1.82 14.02 -12.01
C ALA A 137 -0.54 14.67 -12.57
N ALA A 138 -0.41 14.68 -13.90
CA ALA A 138 0.55 15.58 -14.57
C ALA A 138 0.19 17.03 -14.24
N LYS A 139 1.20 17.88 -14.05
CA LYS A 139 1.02 19.33 -14.10
C LYS A 139 0.97 19.78 -15.55
#